data_AF-A0A8T2I5T3-F1
#
_entry.id   AF-A0A8T2I5T3-F1
#
_cell.length_a   1.000
_cell.length_b   1.000
_cell.length_c   1.000
_cell.angle_alpha   90.00
_cell.angle_beta   90.00
_cell.angle_gamma   90.00
#
_symmetry.space_group_name_H-M   'P 1'
#
loop_
_entity.id
_entity.type
_entity.pdbx_description
1 polymer ?
#
loop_
_entity_poly.entity_id
_entity_poly.type
_entity_poly.pdbx_seq_one_letter_code
_entity_poly.pdbx_strand_id
1 'polypeptide(L)'
;MATLVVNKLRGTLKVVAVKAPGFGERKTSYLEDIAILTGGQLEAITIVGDGSTQKDVEARVKQIRNIVENTEAEYEKEKLNERIARMSGGVAVLQVGAQTETELKEKKLRVEDALNATKAAVEEGIVTGGGCTLLRLSGKVDVFKATLTNDEQKMGADVVKRALPYSLKLIANNAGDNGSVVMQKVLESPSDNFGYNAATGEFQDLMVAGIIDPAKVVRCALENAASVARTFLTSDVVVTVIPEPENAAAGGGGAGMESMGGY
;
A
#
# COMPACT_ATOMS: atom_id res chain seq x y z
N MET A 1 -8.75 18.46 20.76
CA MET A 1 -7.75 17.43 20.39
C MET A 1 -6.43 17.58 21.15
N ALA A 2 -5.89 18.80 21.28
CA ALA A 2 -4.64 19.07 22.01
C ALA A 2 -4.61 18.49 23.44
N THR A 3 -5.70 18.60 24.21
CA THR A 3 -5.78 18.06 25.58
C THR A 3 -5.58 16.54 25.64
N LEU A 4 -6.18 15.79 24.70
CA LEU A 4 -6.03 14.33 24.65
C LEU A 4 -4.60 13.93 24.27
N VAL A 5 -3.98 14.67 23.36
CA VAL A 5 -2.60 14.44 22.94
C VAL A 5 -1.62 14.69 24.09
N VAL A 6 -1.77 15.82 24.80
CA VAL A 6 -0.91 16.16 25.95
C VAL A 6 -1.04 15.11 27.06
N ASN A 7 -2.26 14.64 27.36
CA ASN A 7 -2.47 13.60 28.38
C ASN A 7 -1.92 12.23 27.95
N LYS A 8 -1.97 11.89 26.66
CA LYS A 8 -1.33 10.68 26.13
C LYS A 8 0.19 10.75 26.23
N LEU A 9 0.78 11.88 25.85
CA LEU A 9 2.24 12.09 25.90
C LEU A 9 2.77 12.09 27.34
N ARG A 10 2.00 12.63 28.28
CA ARG A 10 2.31 12.58 29.73
C ARG A 10 2.07 11.20 30.36
N GLY A 11 1.56 10.22 29.60
CA GLY A 11 1.23 8.90 30.11
C GLY A 11 0.04 8.85 31.07
N THR A 12 -0.59 9.99 31.37
CA THR A 12 -1.71 10.09 32.32
C THR A 12 -2.97 9.37 31.82
N LEU A 13 -3.20 9.40 30.51
CA LEU A 13 -4.39 8.80 29.90
C LEU A 13 -4.02 8.09 28.58
N LYS A 14 -4.27 6.78 28.50
CA LYS A 14 -4.10 6.03 27.25
C LYS A 14 -5.32 6.24 26.35
N VAL A 15 -5.24 7.20 25.42
CA VAL A 15 -6.34 7.52 24.48
C VAL A 15 -5.94 7.38 23.02
N VAL A 16 -6.93 7.14 22.17
CA VAL A 16 -6.83 7.15 20.71
C VAL A 16 -8.04 7.91 20.16
N ALA A 17 -7.83 8.76 19.15
CA ALA A 17 -8.92 9.41 18.42
C ALA A 17 -9.03 8.75 17.05
N VAL A 18 -10.21 8.23 16.73
CA VAL A 18 -10.52 7.58 15.44
C VAL A 18 -11.70 8.30 14.80
N LYS A 19 -11.64 8.53 13.48
CA LYS A 19 -12.75 9.13 12.74
C LYS A 19 -13.91 8.12 12.65
N ALA A 20 -15.14 8.59 12.79
CA ALA A 20 -16.30 7.72 12.62
C ALA A 20 -16.37 7.15 11.20
N PRO A 21 -16.75 5.88 11.03
CA PRO A 21 -16.92 5.27 9.71
C PRO A 21 -18.18 5.83 9.04
N GLY A 22 -18.09 6.15 7.73
CA GLY A 22 -19.22 6.63 6.95
C GLY A 22 -19.63 8.09 7.24
N PHE A 23 -20.74 8.50 6.61
CA PHE A 23 -21.30 9.85 6.69
C PHE A 23 -22.84 9.76 6.77
N GLY A 24 -23.49 10.80 7.29
CA GLY A 24 -24.96 10.85 7.42
C GLY A 24 -25.53 9.72 8.28
N GLU A 25 -26.69 9.19 7.88
CA GLU A 25 -27.39 8.09 8.59
C GLU A 25 -26.57 6.80 8.66
N ARG A 26 -25.68 6.58 7.68
CA ARG A 26 -24.76 5.42 7.67
C ARG A 26 -23.77 5.48 8.81
N LYS A 27 -23.37 6.67 9.25
CA LYS A 27 -22.49 6.84 10.41
C LYS A 27 -23.14 6.25 11.66
N THR A 28 -24.40 6.57 11.91
CA THR A 28 -25.16 6.04 13.05
C THR A 28 -25.30 4.52 12.94
N SER A 29 -25.70 4.04 11.77
CA SER A 29 -25.82 2.60 11.49
C SER A 29 -24.53 1.81 11.74
N TYR A 30 -23.37 2.32 11.28
CA TYR A 30 -22.10 1.64 11.49
C TYR A 30 -21.61 1.70 12.94
N LEU A 31 -21.89 2.80 13.66
CA LEU A 31 -21.57 2.90 15.07
C LEU A 31 -22.42 1.94 15.91
N GLU A 32 -23.68 1.71 15.53
CA GLU A 32 -24.52 0.68 16.16
C GLU A 32 -23.94 -0.73 15.96
N ASP A 33 -23.46 -1.06 14.75
CA ASP A 33 -22.87 -2.39 14.55
C ASP A 33 -21.60 -2.59 15.34
N ILE A 34 -20.77 -1.55 15.44
CA ILE A 34 -19.56 -1.59 16.27
C ILE A 34 -19.98 -1.80 17.73
N ALA A 35 -20.99 -1.07 18.21
CA ALA A 35 -21.50 -1.24 19.57
C ALA A 35 -21.98 -2.68 19.83
N ILE A 36 -22.75 -3.27 18.90
CA ILE A 36 -23.22 -4.67 18.98
C ILE A 36 -22.04 -5.65 18.97
N LEU A 37 -21.07 -5.46 18.06
CA LEU A 37 -19.88 -6.31 17.96
C LEU A 37 -19.04 -6.28 19.25
N THR A 38 -19.00 -5.14 19.93
CA THR A 38 -18.14 -4.93 21.11
C THR A 38 -18.85 -4.96 22.45
N GLY A 39 -20.15 -5.30 22.48
CA GLY A 39 -20.97 -5.28 23.70
C GLY A 39 -21.13 -3.90 24.34
N GLY A 40 -20.88 -2.82 23.58
CA GLY A 40 -20.94 -1.44 24.05
C GLY A 40 -22.31 -0.78 23.80
N GLN A 41 -22.52 0.41 24.39
CA GLN A 41 -23.67 1.27 24.09
C GLN A 41 -23.24 2.48 23.27
N LEU A 42 -24.12 2.96 22.37
CA LEU A 42 -23.83 4.07 21.45
C LEU A 42 -23.48 5.39 22.18
N GLU A 43 -23.96 5.58 23.42
CA GLU A 43 -23.74 6.78 24.24
C GLU A 43 -22.33 6.86 24.87
N ALA A 44 -21.69 5.71 25.10
CA ALA A 44 -20.33 5.59 25.60
C ALA A 44 -19.69 4.35 24.97
N ILE A 45 -18.89 4.56 23.92
CA ILE A 45 -18.21 3.48 23.20
C ILE A 45 -17.14 2.89 24.12
N THR A 46 -17.55 1.93 24.94
CA THR A 46 -16.65 1.04 25.68
C THR A 46 -16.57 -0.23 24.86
N ILE A 47 -15.39 -0.49 24.31
CA ILE A 47 -15.10 -1.68 23.53
C ILE A 47 -14.66 -2.76 24.53
N VAL A 48 -15.51 -3.75 24.79
CA VAL A 48 -15.15 -4.92 25.61
C VAL A 48 -15.33 -6.16 24.74
N GLY A 49 -14.23 -6.70 24.22
CA GLY A 49 -14.25 -7.93 23.45
C GLY A 49 -14.19 -9.14 24.38
N ASP A 50 -15.33 -9.64 24.84
CA ASP A 50 -15.41 -10.86 25.66
C ASP A 50 -16.16 -12.03 24.99
N GLY A 51 -16.54 -11.89 23.71
CA GLY A 51 -17.13 -12.96 22.92
C GLY A 51 -18.56 -13.33 23.32
N SER A 52 -19.22 -12.55 24.18
CA SER A 52 -20.58 -12.80 24.67
C SER A 52 -21.70 -12.38 23.69
N THR A 53 -21.40 -11.55 22.69
CA THR A 53 -22.36 -10.90 21.78
C THR A 53 -22.68 -11.66 20.49
N GLN A 54 -22.24 -12.91 20.35
CA GLN A 54 -22.41 -13.69 19.11
C GLN A 54 -23.87 -13.77 18.63
N LYS A 55 -24.83 -13.90 19.56
CA LYS A 55 -26.27 -13.94 19.24
C LYS A 55 -26.79 -12.60 18.69
N ASP A 56 -26.29 -11.49 19.21
CA ASP A 56 -26.70 -10.15 18.78
C ASP A 56 -26.12 -9.81 17.40
N VAL A 57 -24.89 -10.26 17.13
CA VAL A 57 -24.25 -10.17 15.80
C VAL A 57 -25.06 -10.96 14.77
N GLU A 58 -25.45 -12.20 15.08
CA GLU A 58 -26.28 -13.02 14.19
C GLU A 58 -27.66 -12.40 13.95
N ALA A 59 -28.30 -11.86 14.99
CA ALA A 59 -29.58 -11.15 14.89
C ALA A 59 -29.45 -9.92 13.99
N ARG A 60 -28.38 -9.13 14.13
CA ARG A 60 -28.13 -7.94 13.31
C ARG A 60 -27.81 -8.32 11.86
N VAL A 61 -27.02 -9.35 11.61
CA VAL A 61 -26.76 -9.86 10.26
C VAL A 61 -28.07 -10.30 9.59
N LYS A 62 -28.96 -10.99 10.32
CA LYS A 62 -30.28 -11.37 9.81
C LYS A 62 -31.16 -10.17 9.47
N GLN A 63 -31.16 -9.13 10.32
CA GLN A 63 -31.86 -7.87 10.02
C GLN A 63 -31.32 -7.22 8.74
N ILE A 64 -30.00 -7.13 8.58
CA ILE A 64 -29.40 -6.51 7.39
C ILE A 64 -29.72 -7.32 6.13
N ARG A 65 -29.72 -8.66 6.20
CA ARG A 65 -30.15 -9.52 5.07
C ARG A 65 -31.59 -9.25 4.64
N ASN A 66 -32.51 -9.10 5.59
CA ASN A 66 -33.90 -8.74 5.27
C ASN A 66 -34.00 -7.36 4.59
N ILE A 67 -33.15 -6.39 4.98
CA ILE A 67 -33.12 -5.09 4.32
C ILE A 67 -32.61 -5.24 2.88
N VAL A 68 -31.55 -6.02 2.65
CA VAL A 68 -31.00 -6.29 1.31
C VAL A 68 -32.06 -6.87 0.35
N GLU A 69 -32.90 -7.78 0.85
CA GLU A 69 -33.98 -8.39 0.06
C GLU A 69 -35.06 -7.38 -0.35
N ASN A 70 -35.35 -6.40 0.52
CA ASN A 70 -36.39 -5.39 0.29
C ASN A 70 -35.86 -4.11 -0.39
N THR A 71 -34.54 -3.97 -0.54
CA THR A 71 -33.92 -2.85 -1.25
C THR A 71 -33.94 -3.12 -2.75
N GLU A 72 -34.34 -2.15 -3.57
CA GLU A 72 -34.27 -2.26 -5.04
C GLU A 72 -32.97 -1.68 -5.60
N ALA A 73 -32.40 -0.68 -4.94
CA ALA A 73 -31.18 0.00 -5.37
C ALA A 73 -29.93 -0.88 -5.22
N GLU A 74 -29.28 -1.18 -6.35
CA GLU A 74 -28.08 -2.03 -6.41
C GLU A 74 -26.91 -1.47 -5.58
N TYR A 75 -26.71 -0.14 -5.59
CA TYR A 75 -25.72 0.54 -4.75
C TYR A 75 -25.95 0.32 -3.24
N GLU A 76 -27.20 0.30 -2.80
CA GLU A 76 -27.51 0.06 -1.39
C GLU A 76 -27.32 -1.41 -1.02
N LYS A 77 -27.69 -2.34 -1.91
CA LYS A 77 -27.39 -3.77 -1.73
C LYS A 77 -25.90 -4.02 -1.56
N GLU A 78 -25.07 -3.41 -2.41
CA GLU A 78 -23.60 -3.52 -2.31
C GLU A 78 -23.10 -3.03 -0.94
N LYS A 79 -23.58 -1.88 -0.46
CA LYS A 79 -23.15 -1.31 0.83
C LYS A 79 -23.64 -2.11 2.03
N LEU A 80 -24.82 -2.72 1.95
CA LEU A 80 -25.33 -3.61 2.99
C LEU A 80 -24.60 -4.96 2.98
N ASN A 81 -24.22 -5.47 1.81
CA ASN A 81 -23.39 -6.68 1.70
C ASN A 81 -21.97 -6.46 2.24
N GLU A 82 -21.35 -5.30 2.00
CA GLU A 82 -20.08 -4.93 2.64
C GLU A 82 -20.19 -4.95 4.17
N ARG A 83 -21.32 -4.47 4.70
CA ARG A 83 -21.60 -4.42 6.14
C ARG A 83 -21.79 -5.82 6.72
N ILE A 84 -22.56 -6.69 6.06
CA ILE A 84 -22.71 -8.10 6.42
C ILE A 84 -21.35 -8.80 6.42
N ALA A 85 -20.52 -8.57 5.40
CA ALA A 85 -19.19 -9.16 5.31
C ALA A 85 -18.28 -8.72 6.46
N ARG A 86 -18.36 -7.46 6.90
CA ARG A 86 -17.61 -6.96 8.06
C ARG A 86 -18.11 -7.51 9.40
N MET A 87 -19.41 -7.76 9.54
CA MET A 87 -20.00 -8.31 10.77
C MET A 87 -19.85 -9.83 10.87
N SER A 88 -19.98 -10.53 9.75
CA SER A 88 -19.89 -12.00 9.67
C SER A 88 -18.45 -12.47 9.49
N GLY A 89 -17.55 -11.58 9.07
CA GLY A 89 -16.13 -11.85 8.88
C GLY A 89 -15.47 -12.09 10.23
N GLY A 90 -15.26 -13.37 10.56
CA GLY A 90 -14.49 -13.75 11.74
C GLY A 90 -13.08 -13.18 11.69
N VAL A 91 -12.56 -12.79 12.85
CA VAL A 91 -11.18 -12.34 12.99
C VAL A 91 -10.29 -13.57 13.19
N ALA A 92 -9.49 -13.92 12.18
CA ALA A 92 -8.43 -14.92 12.32
C ALA A 92 -7.17 -14.27 12.91
N VAL A 93 -6.68 -14.80 14.02
CA VAL A 93 -5.44 -14.34 14.67
C VAL A 93 -4.31 -15.30 14.30
N LEU A 94 -3.27 -14.80 13.62
CA LEU A 94 -2.05 -15.55 13.32
C LEU A 94 -1.02 -15.32 14.43
N GLN A 95 -0.68 -16.37 15.17
CA GLN A 95 0.36 -16.33 16.20
C GLN A 95 1.68 -16.83 15.63
N VAL A 96 2.68 -15.94 15.58
CA VAL A 96 4.03 -16.26 15.08
C VAL A 96 4.95 -16.48 16.28
N GLY A 97 5.64 -17.62 16.33
CA GLY A 97 6.63 -17.94 17.35
C GLY A 97 8.06 -17.90 16.81
N ALA A 98 9.01 -17.55 17.66
CA ALA A 98 10.45 -17.61 17.37
C ALA A 98 11.26 -17.86 18.64
N GLN A 99 12.54 -18.25 18.48
CA GLN A 99 13.42 -18.55 19.61
C GLN A 99 14.01 -17.29 20.24
N THR A 100 14.24 -16.25 19.44
CA THR A 100 14.78 -14.96 19.90
C THR A 100 13.86 -13.81 19.54
N GLU A 101 13.96 -12.67 20.26
CA GLU A 101 13.14 -11.49 19.98
C GLU A 101 13.40 -10.90 18.58
N THR A 102 14.64 -10.95 18.11
CA THR A 102 15.02 -10.47 16.78
C THR A 102 14.39 -11.33 15.69
N GLU A 103 14.46 -12.65 15.81
CA GLU A 103 13.77 -13.57 14.89
C GLU A 103 12.26 -13.40 14.95
N LEU A 104 11.69 -13.15 16.14
CA LEU A 104 10.25 -12.93 16.28
C LEU A 104 9.81 -11.71 15.46
N LYS A 105 10.56 -10.61 15.55
CA LYS A 105 10.29 -9.39 14.77
C LYS A 105 10.45 -9.64 13.27
N GLU A 106 11.51 -10.34 12.86
CA GLU A 106 11.76 -10.66 11.44
C GLU A 106 10.69 -11.57 10.85
N LYS A 107 10.35 -12.67 11.53
CA LYS A 107 9.27 -13.57 11.10
C LYS A 107 7.91 -12.87 11.10
N LYS A 108 7.63 -12.02 12.08
CA LYS A 108 6.40 -11.24 12.12
C LYS A 108 6.28 -10.35 10.88
N LEU A 109 7.32 -9.59 10.54
CA LEU A 109 7.32 -8.74 9.34
C LEU A 109 7.13 -9.57 8.06
N ARG A 110 7.82 -10.72 7.95
CA ARG A 110 7.68 -11.63 6.81
C ARG A 110 6.24 -12.17 6.66
N VAL A 111 5.59 -12.51 7.78
CA VAL A 111 4.20 -13.00 7.78
C VAL A 111 3.22 -11.86 7.44
N GLU A 112 3.45 -10.65 7.95
CA GLU A 112 2.66 -9.47 7.59
C GLU A 112 2.75 -9.18 6.09
N ASP A 113 3.95 -9.20 5.51
CA ASP A 113 4.17 -9.03 4.07
C ASP A 113 3.48 -10.12 3.25
N ALA A 114 3.62 -11.40 3.65
CA ALA A 114 2.96 -12.51 2.98
C ALA A 114 1.43 -12.41 3.02
N LEU A 115 0.86 -11.98 4.16
CA LEU A 115 -0.57 -11.76 4.30
C LEU A 115 -1.07 -10.63 3.38
N ASN A 116 -0.31 -9.55 3.26
CA ASN A 116 -0.67 -8.44 2.39
C ASN A 116 -0.54 -8.80 0.91
N ALA A 117 0.51 -9.52 0.52
CA ALA A 117 0.70 -10.00 -0.84
C ALA A 117 -0.40 -10.98 -1.28
N THR A 118 -0.78 -11.93 -0.41
CA THR A 118 -1.86 -12.90 -0.70
C THR A 118 -3.22 -12.22 -0.80
N LYS A 119 -3.53 -11.25 0.07
CA LYS A 119 -4.75 -10.44 -0.06
C LYS A 119 -4.80 -9.69 -1.39
N ALA A 120 -3.70 -9.03 -1.77
CA ALA A 120 -3.62 -8.30 -3.04
C ALA A 120 -3.76 -9.25 -4.26
N ALA A 121 -3.22 -10.46 -4.17
CA ALA A 121 -3.32 -11.48 -5.20
C ALA A 121 -4.75 -12.03 -5.35
N VAL A 122 -5.47 -12.19 -4.24
CA VAL A 122 -6.88 -12.64 -4.27
C VAL A 122 -7.79 -11.56 -4.86
N GLU A 123 -7.50 -10.28 -4.62
CA GLU A 123 -8.34 -9.16 -5.08
C GLU A 123 -8.26 -8.91 -6.59
N GLU A 124 -7.06 -8.88 -7.18
CA GLU A 124 -6.88 -8.54 -8.61
C GLU A 124 -6.17 -9.63 -9.44
N GLY A 125 -5.88 -10.78 -8.83
CA GLY A 125 -5.16 -11.88 -9.48
C GLY A 125 -3.63 -11.76 -9.39
N ILE A 126 -2.97 -12.66 -10.11
CA ILE A 126 -1.50 -12.79 -10.13
C ILE A 126 -0.98 -12.64 -11.56
N VAL A 127 0.26 -12.16 -11.66
CA VAL A 127 1.00 -12.02 -12.91
C VAL A 127 2.41 -12.60 -12.75
N THR A 128 3.11 -12.80 -13.87
CA THR A 128 4.48 -13.29 -13.86
C THR A 128 5.42 -12.30 -13.15
N GLY A 129 6.18 -12.78 -12.18
CA GLY A 129 6.97 -11.92 -11.33
C GLY A 129 8.29 -11.45 -11.96
N GLY A 130 9.19 -10.96 -11.11
CA GLY A 130 10.57 -10.64 -11.48
C GLY A 130 10.69 -9.49 -12.48
N GLY A 131 9.67 -8.62 -12.59
CA GLY A 131 9.65 -7.53 -13.57
C GLY A 131 9.45 -7.97 -15.03
N CYS A 132 9.26 -9.27 -15.29
CA CYS A 132 9.02 -9.79 -16.64
C CYS A 132 7.67 -9.31 -17.20
N THR A 133 6.65 -9.16 -16.34
CA THR A 133 5.36 -8.56 -16.74
C THR A 133 5.54 -7.13 -17.28
N LEU A 134 6.37 -6.30 -16.65
CA LEU A 134 6.61 -4.93 -17.11
C LEU A 134 7.34 -4.90 -18.46
N LEU A 135 8.32 -5.79 -18.66
CA LEU A 135 8.98 -5.97 -19.96
C LEU A 135 7.97 -6.33 -21.05
N ARG A 136 7.04 -7.25 -20.79
CA ARG A 136 5.99 -7.63 -21.76
C ARG A 136 5.03 -6.49 -22.07
N LEU A 137 4.63 -5.74 -21.05
CA LEU A 137 3.81 -4.54 -21.23
C LEU A 137 4.51 -3.50 -22.11
N SER A 138 5.85 -3.37 -22.00
CA SER A 138 6.62 -2.46 -22.85
C SER A 138 6.51 -2.76 -24.34
N GLY A 139 6.41 -4.05 -24.73
CA GLY A 139 6.22 -4.46 -26.12
C GLY A 139 4.85 -4.07 -26.69
N LYS A 140 3.84 -3.88 -25.84
CA LYS A 140 2.49 -3.45 -26.27
C LYS A 140 2.37 -1.92 -26.43
N VAL A 141 3.34 -1.15 -25.93
CA VAL A 141 3.34 0.31 -26.03
C VAL A 141 3.42 0.80 -27.48
N ASP A 142 4.08 0.05 -28.37
CA ASP A 142 4.18 0.41 -29.79
C ASP A 142 2.81 0.45 -30.48
N VAL A 143 1.91 -0.47 -30.12
CA VAL A 143 0.54 -0.51 -30.63
C VAL A 143 -0.23 0.74 -30.16
N PHE A 144 -0.08 1.12 -28.89
CA PHE A 144 -0.69 2.35 -28.35
C PHE A 144 -0.10 3.60 -29.02
N LYS A 145 1.22 3.65 -29.20
CA LYS A 145 1.92 4.77 -29.85
C LYS A 145 1.40 5.03 -31.26
N ALA A 146 1.05 3.98 -32.01
CA ALA A 146 0.47 4.11 -33.35
C ALA A 146 -0.90 4.82 -33.38
N THR A 147 -1.62 4.85 -32.26
CA THR A 147 -2.90 5.57 -32.15
C THR A 147 -2.74 7.06 -31.85
N LEU A 148 -1.54 7.50 -31.43
CA LEU A 148 -1.25 8.88 -31.07
C LEU A 148 -0.94 9.72 -32.31
N THR A 149 -1.55 10.90 -32.40
CA THR A 149 -1.33 11.83 -33.51
C THR A 149 -0.21 12.82 -33.22
N ASN A 150 -0.10 13.31 -31.99
CA ASN A 150 0.91 14.29 -31.56
C ASN A 150 2.28 13.62 -31.31
N ASP A 151 3.34 14.18 -31.91
CA ASP A 151 4.71 13.68 -31.76
C ASP A 151 5.27 13.79 -30.33
N GLU A 152 4.84 14.78 -29.54
CA GLU A 152 5.21 14.90 -28.12
C GLU A 152 4.60 13.76 -27.29
N GLN A 153 3.36 13.37 -27.60
CA GLN A 153 2.71 12.24 -26.94
C GLN A 153 3.37 10.92 -27.34
N LYS A 154 3.79 10.77 -28.61
CA LYS A 154 4.59 9.63 -29.06
C LYS A 154 5.93 9.54 -28.33
N MET A 155 6.60 10.68 -28.12
CA MET A 155 7.82 10.75 -27.31
C MET A 155 7.56 10.31 -25.86
N GLY A 156 6.43 10.74 -25.26
CA GLY A 156 5.99 10.27 -23.95
C GLY A 156 5.81 8.74 -23.90
N ALA A 157 5.19 8.14 -24.91
CA ALA A 157 5.04 6.68 -25.01
C ALA A 157 6.42 5.97 -25.07
N ASP A 158 7.38 6.52 -25.81
CA ASP A 158 8.75 5.98 -25.88
C ASP A 158 9.51 6.08 -24.54
N VAL A 159 9.22 7.08 -23.71
CA VAL A 159 9.77 7.17 -22.35
C VAL A 159 9.22 6.04 -21.49
N VAL A 160 7.91 5.81 -21.51
CA VAL A 160 7.28 4.71 -20.75
C VAL A 160 7.81 3.35 -21.22
N LYS A 161 7.91 3.13 -22.53
CA LYS A 161 8.48 1.90 -23.12
C LYS A 161 9.89 1.60 -22.59
N ARG A 162 10.72 2.63 -22.43
CA ARG A 162 12.10 2.48 -21.90
C ARG A 162 12.15 2.31 -20.40
N ALA A 163 11.21 2.89 -19.65
CA ALA A 163 11.18 2.83 -18.19
C ALA A 163 10.70 1.46 -17.66
N LEU A 164 9.68 0.87 -18.28
CA LEU A 164 9.08 -0.40 -17.85
C LEU A 164 10.09 -1.56 -17.67
N PRO A 165 11.00 -1.85 -18.62
CA PRO A 165 11.93 -2.97 -18.47
C PRO A 165 13.09 -2.68 -17.52
N TYR A 166 13.23 -1.45 -17.03
CA TYR A 166 14.35 -1.05 -16.16
C TYR A 166 14.36 -1.85 -14.85
N SER A 167 13.18 -2.22 -14.32
CA SER A 167 13.06 -3.07 -13.13
C SER A 167 13.71 -4.44 -13.32
N LEU A 168 13.41 -5.14 -14.42
CA LEU A 168 14.04 -6.44 -14.73
C LEU A 168 15.55 -6.29 -14.91
N LYS A 169 15.99 -5.23 -15.60
CA LYS A 169 17.41 -4.94 -15.81
C LYS A 169 18.17 -4.78 -14.49
N LEU A 170 17.59 -4.03 -13.54
CA LEU A 170 18.19 -3.84 -12.22
C LEU A 170 18.22 -5.14 -11.41
N ILE A 171 17.15 -5.94 -11.46
CA ILE A 171 17.11 -7.24 -10.79
C ILE A 171 18.23 -8.15 -11.31
N ALA A 172 18.37 -8.27 -12.64
CA ALA A 172 19.43 -9.07 -13.25
C ALA A 172 20.84 -8.55 -12.93
N ASN A 173 21.06 -7.23 -13.01
CA ASN A 173 22.35 -6.63 -12.67
C ASN A 173 22.72 -6.85 -11.20
N ASN A 174 21.76 -6.75 -10.28
CA ASN A 174 21.98 -7.00 -8.85
C ASN A 174 22.24 -8.49 -8.56
N ALA A 175 21.75 -9.39 -9.40
CA ALA A 175 22.06 -10.82 -9.34
C ALA A 175 23.46 -11.15 -9.89
N GLY A 176 24.13 -10.21 -10.57
CA GLY A 176 25.45 -10.38 -11.16
C GLY A 176 25.45 -10.67 -12.66
N ASP A 177 24.29 -10.66 -13.31
CA ASP A 177 24.14 -10.95 -14.74
C ASP A 177 23.94 -9.69 -15.58
N ASN A 178 24.17 -9.80 -16.89
CA ASN A 178 23.95 -8.68 -17.79
C ASN A 178 22.45 -8.50 -18.10
N GLY A 179 21.82 -7.51 -17.48
CA GLY A 179 20.39 -7.25 -17.62
C GLY A 179 19.92 -6.98 -19.06
N SER A 180 20.78 -6.43 -19.94
CA SER A 180 20.40 -6.23 -21.35
C SER A 180 20.26 -7.56 -22.10
N VAL A 181 21.15 -8.53 -21.82
CA VAL A 181 21.09 -9.88 -22.42
C VAL A 181 19.90 -10.65 -21.87
N VAL A 182 19.63 -10.52 -20.56
CA VAL A 182 18.46 -11.13 -19.91
C VAL A 182 17.17 -10.61 -20.53
N MET A 183 17.01 -9.29 -20.64
CA MET A 183 15.82 -8.68 -21.26
C MET A 183 15.59 -9.19 -22.69
N GLN A 184 16.64 -9.25 -23.50
CA GLN A 184 16.54 -9.71 -24.88
C GLN A 184 16.07 -11.17 -24.95
N LYS A 185 16.68 -12.06 -24.17
CA LYS A 185 16.28 -13.48 -24.13
C LYS A 185 14.84 -13.69 -23.68
N VAL A 186 14.35 -12.88 -22.73
CA VAL A 186 12.95 -12.95 -22.28
C VAL A 186 11.99 -12.47 -23.38
N LEU A 187 12.35 -11.42 -24.15
CA LEU A 187 11.56 -10.91 -25.26
C LEU A 187 11.52 -11.85 -26.48
N GLU A 188 12.58 -12.63 -26.71
CA GLU A 188 12.65 -13.60 -27.82
C GLU A 188 11.68 -14.78 -27.64
N SER A 189 11.28 -15.07 -26.40
CA SER A 189 10.34 -16.15 -26.11
C SER A 189 8.88 -15.71 -26.29
N PRO A 190 8.05 -16.48 -27.01
CA PRO A 190 6.63 -16.14 -27.22
C PRO A 190 5.74 -16.46 -26.02
N SER A 191 6.23 -17.22 -25.04
CA SER A 191 5.44 -17.58 -23.86
C SER A 191 5.35 -16.40 -22.89
N ASP A 192 4.14 -16.06 -22.45
CA ASP A 192 3.91 -15.02 -21.45
C ASP A 192 4.48 -15.39 -20.06
N ASN A 193 4.69 -16.68 -19.79
CA ASN A 193 5.20 -17.15 -18.50
C ASN A 193 6.72 -17.30 -18.45
N PHE A 194 7.38 -17.29 -19.60
CA PHE A 194 8.83 -17.45 -19.65
C PHE A 194 9.53 -16.24 -19.00
N GLY A 195 10.59 -16.45 -18.25
CA GLY A 195 11.29 -15.34 -17.62
C GLY A 195 12.60 -15.75 -16.99
N TYR A 196 13.22 -14.77 -16.35
CA TYR A 196 14.51 -14.95 -15.70
C TYR A 196 14.34 -15.12 -14.20
N ASN A 197 14.76 -16.25 -13.67
CA ASN A 197 14.82 -16.47 -12.23
C ASN A 197 16.17 -15.97 -11.70
N ALA A 198 16.19 -14.78 -11.14
CA ALA A 198 17.39 -14.19 -10.56
C ALA A 198 17.93 -14.92 -9.32
N ALA A 199 17.14 -15.78 -8.67
CA ALA A 199 17.60 -16.58 -7.53
C ALA A 199 18.44 -17.80 -7.96
N THR A 200 18.19 -18.36 -9.14
CA THR A 200 18.93 -19.53 -9.67
C THR A 200 19.80 -19.21 -10.88
N GLY A 201 19.58 -18.08 -11.54
CA GLY A 201 20.27 -17.69 -12.76
C GLY A 201 19.71 -18.34 -14.04
N GLU A 202 18.54 -18.98 -13.96
CA GLU A 202 17.99 -19.80 -15.04
C GLU A 202 16.80 -19.15 -15.74
N PHE A 203 16.63 -19.46 -17.03
CA PHE A 203 15.47 -19.06 -17.81
C PHE A 203 14.44 -20.18 -17.81
N GLN A 204 13.26 -19.90 -17.27
CA GLN A 204 12.22 -20.91 -17.04
C GLN A 204 10.82 -20.29 -17.04
N ASP A 205 9.80 -21.14 -16.93
CA ASP A 205 8.43 -20.68 -16.66
C ASP A 205 8.33 -20.18 -15.21
N LEU A 206 8.11 -18.87 -15.04
CA LEU A 206 8.06 -18.22 -13.73
C LEU A 206 6.81 -18.59 -12.94
N MET A 207 5.70 -18.93 -13.60
CA MET A 207 4.48 -19.34 -12.92
C MET A 207 4.68 -20.72 -12.29
N VAL A 208 5.31 -21.65 -13.02
CA VAL A 208 5.67 -22.99 -12.49
C VAL A 208 6.74 -22.88 -11.41
N ALA A 209 7.70 -21.97 -11.57
CA ALA A 209 8.74 -21.71 -10.56
C ALA A 209 8.22 -21.02 -9.28
N GLY A 210 6.96 -20.58 -9.25
CA GLY A 210 6.37 -19.86 -8.12
C GLY A 210 6.83 -18.40 -7.98
N ILE A 211 7.42 -17.82 -9.02
CA ILE A 211 7.84 -16.41 -9.05
C ILE A 211 6.69 -15.60 -9.64
N ILE A 212 5.78 -15.21 -8.77
CA ILE A 212 4.54 -14.52 -9.10
C ILE A 212 4.43 -13.22 -8.31
N ASP A 213 3.91 -12.19 -8.97
CA ASP A 213 3.62 -10.90 -8.34
C ASP A 213 2.09 -10.67 -8.35
N PRO A 214 1.51 -10.10 -7.27
CA PRO A 214 0.11 -9.69 -7.30
C PRO A 214 -0.14 -8.61 -8.36
N ALA A 215 -1.16 -8.78 -9.20
CA ALA A 215 -1.48 -7.84 -10.27
C ALA A 215 -1.74 -6.42 -9.73
N LYS A 216 -2.43 -6.33 -8.59
CA LYS A 216 -2.69 -5.09 -7.86
C LYS A 216 -1.41 -4.32 -7.55
N VAL A 217 -0.36 -5.00 -7.11
CA VAL A 217 0.91 -4.37 -6.74
C VAL A 217 1.57 -3.77 -7.97
N VAL A 218 1.63 -4.51 -9.08
CA VAL A 218 2.23 -4.04 -10.34
C VAL A 218 1.46 -2.84 -10.89
N ARG A 219 0.13 -2.89 -10.90
CA ARG A 219 -0.74 -1.81 -11.37
C ARG A 219 -0.59 -0.55 -10.51
N CYS A 220 -0.78 -0.67 -9.20
CA CYS A 220 -0.68 0.46 -8.28
C CYS A 220 0.73 1.07 -8.29
N ALA A 221 1.79 0.25 -8.36
CA ALA A 221 3.16 0.76 -8.46
C ALA A 221 3.36 1.60 -9.72
N LEU A 222 2.89 1.12 -10.88
CA LEU A 222 3.01 1.84 -12.14
C LEU A 222 2.18 3.13 -12.15
N GLU A 223 0.92 3.07 -11.70
CA GLU A 223 0.03 4.24 -11.61
C GLU A 223 0.59 5.32 -10.67
N ASN A 224 1.06 4.94 -9.49
CA ASN A 224 1.63 5.88 -8.53
C ASN A 224 2.94 6.49 -9.05
N ALA A 225 3.81 5.68 -9.66
CA ALA A 225 5.04 6.17 -10.27
C ALA A 225 4.75 7.18 -11.39
N ALA A 226 3.78 6.87 -12.27
CA ALA A 226 3.34 7.80 -13.32
C ALA A 226 2.71 9.08 -12.75
N SER A 227 1.96 8.99 -11.65
CA SER A 227 1.33 10.14 -10.97
C SER A 227 2.37 11.10 -10.37
N VAL A 228 3.38 10.55 -9.70
CA VAL A 228 4.50 11.35 -9.17
C VAL A 228 5.33 11.94 -10.31
N ALA A 229 5.65 11.14 -11.34
CA ALA A 229 6.39 11.61 -12.51
C ALA A 229 5.66 12.74 -13.24
N ARG A 230 4.33 12.66 -13.36
CA ARG A 230 3.51 13.74 -13.92
C ARG A 230 3.71 15.03 -13.14
N THR A 231 3.53 14.99 -11.82
CA THR A 231 3.70 16.17 -10.96
C THR A 231 5.11 16.75 -11.08
N PHE A 232 6.12 15.88 -11.08
CA PHE A 232 7.53 16.27 -11.18
C PHE A 232 7.87 16.94 -12.52
N LEU A 233 7.43 16.36 -13.65
CA LEU A 233 7.71 16.90 -14.98
C LEU A 233 6.95 18.20 -15.29
N THR A 234 5.81 18.43 -14.66
CA THR A 234 5.05 19.69 -14.81
C THR A 234 5.44 20.78 -13.80
N SER A 235 6.39 20.50 -12.91
CA SER A 235 6.82 21.45 -11.88
C SER A 235 7.89 22.38 -12.43
N ASP A 236 7.54 23.63 -12.72
CA ASP A 236 8.49 24.64 -13.21
C ASP A 236 9.27 25.34 -12.11
N VAL A 237 8.70 25.44 -10.90
CA VAL A 237 9.28 26.21 -9.78
C VAL A 237 9.17 25.42 -8.48
N VAL A 238 10.27 25.36 -7.73
CA VAL A 238 10.34 24.76 -6.39
C VAL A 238 10.71 25.85 -5.39
N VAL A 239 9.86 26.06 -4.38
CA VAL A 239 10.12 27.01 -3.29
C VAL A 239 10.55 26.22 -2.06
N THR A 240 11.67 26.62 -1.46
CA THR A 240 12.19 26.00 -0.24
C THR A 240 12.37 27.06 0.84
N VAL A 241 12.26 26.64 2.11
CA VAL A 241 12.61 27.48 3.24
C VAL A 241 14.14 27.50 3.33
N ILE A 242 14.73 28.69 3.29
CA ILE A 242 16.16 28.86 3.53
C ILE A 242 16.41 28.47 4.99
N PRO A 243 17.34 27.53 5.27
CA PRO A 243 17.70 27.22 6.64
C PRO A 243 18.21 28.49 7.32
N GLU A 244 17.56 28.90 8.40
CA GLU A 244 18.11 29.95 9.25
C GLU A 244 19.41 29.40 9.89
N PRO A 245 20.48 30.19 9.96
CA PRO A 245 21.65 29.79 10.73
C PRO A 245 21.19 29.52 12.17
N GLU A 246 21.56 28.37 12.73
CA GLU A 246 21.31 28.09 14.13
C GLU A 246 21.87 29.25 14.96
N ASN A 247 20.98 29.99 15.60
CA ASN A 247 21.39 30.95 16.60
C ASN A 247 22.14 30.16 17.67
N ALA A 248 23.48 30.29 17.67
CA ALA A 248 24.31 29.87 18.78
C ALA A 248 23.64 30.44 20.03
N ALA A 249 23.11 29.52 20.85
CA ALA A 249 22.25 29.86 21.96
C ALA A 249 22.88 30.99 22.77
N ALA A 250 22.11 32.06 22.96
CA ALA A 250 22.38 33.07 23.96
C ALA A 250 22.46 32.37 25.32
N GLY A 251 23.67 32.01 25.72
CA GLY A 251 23.98 31.22 26.89
C GLY A 251 25.25 31.73 27.55
N GLY A 252 25.11 32.81 28.31
CA GLY A 252 25.95 33.07 29.49
C GLY A 252 27.34 33.67 29.26
N GLY A 253 27.43 34.99 29.44
CA GLY A 253 28.42 35.67 30.29
C GLY A 253 29.92 35.48 30.01
N GLY A 254 30.60 36.57 29.65
CA GLY A 254 32.05 36.66 29.84
C GLY A 254 32.71 37.68 28.93
N ALA A 255 33.13 38.80 29.53
CA ALA A 255 33.93 39.86 28.94
C ALA A 255 35.15 39.39 28.14
N GLY A 256 35.54 40.21 27.14
CA GLY A 256 36.97 40.50 26.95
C GLY A 256 37.51 40.37 25.54
N MET A 257 37.90 41.54 25.02
CA MET A 257 39.07 41.81 24.19
C MET A 257 38.95 41.71 22.66
N GLU A 258 39.18 42.88 22.07
CA GLU A 258 39.59 43.18 20.70
C GLU A 258 40.71 42.24 20.19
N SER A 259 40.65 41.89 18.90
CA SER A 259 41.85 41.89 18.05
C SER A 259 41.49 41.94 16.55
N MET A 260 42.28 42.76 15.86
CA MET A 260 42.26 43.17 14.46
C MET A 260 42.33 42.07 13.38
N GLY A 261 41.79 42.42 12.21
CA GLY A 261 42.41 42.25 10.86
C GLY A 261 42.41 40.84 10.27
N GLY A 262 42.19 40.60 8.98
CA GLY A 262 42.05 41.46 7.82
C GLY A 262 42.00 40.57 6.56
N TYR A 263 41.45 41.16 5.50
CA TYR A 263 41.29 40.67 4.11
C TYR A 263 40.38 39.46 3.87
#